data_AF-A0A520I2G9-F1
#
_entry.id   AF-A0A520I2G9-F1
#
_cell.length_a   1.000
_cell.length_b   1.000
_cell.length_c   1.000
_cell.angle_alpha   90.00
_cell.angle_beta   90.00
_cell.angle_gamma   90.00
#
_symmetry.space_group_name_H-M   'P 1'
#
loop_
_entity.id
_entity.type
_entity.pdbx_description
1 polymer ?
#
loop_
_entity_poly.entity_id
_entity_poly.type
_entity_poly.pdbx_seq_one_letter_code
_entity_poly.pdbx_strand_id
1 'polypeptide(L)'
;AFLELGVEDGIIVTRTDSLGAGLTKQIALSREPGDLADQYNGFLDCEEVTDLSTLRGDVVIERDGKLMRPKRLASNLFQFRPGTGEDRCVMDCIASLQNGADLLWIETEKPHIEQIAGMVDRIREVVPNAKLVYNNSPSFNWTLNFRQQAYDAWSKEGRDVSAYDRARLMSVDYDDSELAVEADERIRTFQRDSAARAGIFHHLITLPTYHTAALSTDNLAREYFGDAGMLGYVKGVQRKEIREGIACVKHQNMSGSDIGDDHKEYFAGEAALKAGGTHNTMNQFAA
;
A
#
# COMPACT_ATOMS: atom_id res chain seq x y z
N ALA A 1 13.45 18.81 -10.98
CA ALA A 1 12.02 18.97 -11.34
C ALA A 1 11.35 20.04 -10.48
N PHE A 2 11.15 19.82 -9.17
CA PHE A 2 10.48 20.83 -8.31
C PHE A 2 11.13 22.22 -8.34
N LEU A 3 12.45 22.29 -8.15
CA LEU A 3 13.21 23.55 -8.23
C LEU A 3 13.07 24.27 -9.58
N GLU A 4 13.00 23.52 -10.68
CA GLU A 4 12.85 24.07 -12.03
C GLU A 4 11.44 24.64 -12.26
N LEU A 5 10.43 24.02 -11.67
CA LEU A 5 9.03 24.45 -11.74
C LEU A 5 8.68 25.55 -10.73
N GLY A 6 9.63 25.99 -9.90
CA GLY A 6 9.39 26.98 -8.83
C GLY A 6 8.52 26.44 -7.69
N VAL A 7 8.47 25.11 -7.50
CA VAL A 7 7.74 24.47 -6.39
C VAL A 7 8.74 24.23 -5.26
N GLU A 8 8.89 25.20 -4.36
CA GLU A 8 9.89 25.14 -3.28
C GLU A 8 9.59 24.03 -2.26
N ASP A 9 8.32 23.80 -1.94
CA ASP A 9 7.86 22.82 -0.93
C ASP A 9 7.46 21.46 -1.53
N GLY A 10 8.11 21.07 -2.64
CA GLY A 10 7.85 19.78 -3.27
C GLY A 10 8.31 18.61 -2.39
N ILE A 11 7.39 17.68 -2.08
CA ILE A 11 7.67 16.52 -1.21
C ILE A 11 8.15 15.33 -2.02
N ILE A 12 9.28 14.75 -1.61
CA ILE A 12 9.86 13.52 -2.17
C ILE A 12 9.59 12.35 -1.24
N VAL A 13 8.83 11.37 -1.73
CA VAL A 13 8.63 10.08 -1.07
C VAL A 13 9.55 9.05 -1.70
N THR A 14 10.46 8.46 -0.93
CA THR A 14 11.31 7.35 -1.39
C THR A 14 10.75 6.01 -0.94
N ARG A 15 10.48 5.14 -1.90
CA ARG A 15 10.03 3.77 -1.67
C ARG A 15 11.20 2.80 -1.68
N THR A 16 11.24 1.88 -0.72
CA THR A 16 12.08 0.68 -0.77
C THR A 16 11.23 -0.59 -0.86
N ASP A 17 11.69 -1.50 -1.70
CA ASP A 17 11.16 -2.86 -1.90
C ASP A 17 12.11 -3.93 -1.33
N SER A 18 13.16 -3.50 -0.61
CA SER A 18 14.22 -4.39 -0.13
C SER A 18 13.73 -5.52 0.76
N LEU A 19 12.61 -5.33 1.47
CA LEU A 19 12.03 -6.35 2.35
C LEU A 19 11.69 -7.64 1.59
N GLY A 20 11.03 -7.49 0.43
CA GLY A 20 10.66 -8.60 -0.45
C GLY A 20 11.69 -8.91 -1.54
N ALA A 21 12.62 -7.99 -1.83
CA ALA A 21 13.62 -8.17 -2.87
C ALA A 21 14.80 -9.02 -2.36
N GLY A 22 14.90 -10.27 -2.84
CA GLY A 22 16.03 -11.16 -2.56
C GLY A 22 17.17 -11.09 -3.59
N LEU A 23 17.06 -10.24 -4.61
CA LEU A 23 17.93 -10.23 -5.78
C LEU A 23 18.42 -8.82 -6.13
N THR A 24 19.59 -8.76 -6.76
CA THR A 24 20.10 -7.54 -7.40
C THR A 24 20.71 -7.82 -8.76
N LYS A 25 20.66 -6.82 -9.65
CA LYS A 25 21.32 -6.88 -10.96
C LYS A 25 22.79 -6.49 -10.90
N GLN A 26 23.16 -5.60 -10.00
CA GLN A 26 24.47 -4.97 -9.95
C GLN A 26 25.17 -5.29 -8.64
N ILE A 27 26.49 -5.42 -8.72
CA ILE A 27 27.37 -5.34 -7.55
C ILE A 27 27.80 -3.89 -7.48
N ALA A 28 27.59 -3.26 -6.32
CA ALA A 28 27.86 -1.84 -6.16
C ALA A 28 29.37 -1.58 -6.18
N LEU A 29 29.80 -0.47 -6.77
CA LEU A 29 31.20 -0.07 -6.75
C LEU A 29 31.52 0.57 -5.39
N SER A 30 32.20 -0.17 -4.53
CA SER A 30 32.76 0.37 -3.29
C SER A 30 34.13 0.99 -3.54
N ARG A 31 34.41 2.11 -2.89
CA ARG A 31 35.70 2.82 -2.92
C ARG A 31 36.47 2.65 -1.63
N GLU A 32 35.77 2.53 -0.51
CA GLU A 32 36.36 2.37 0.81
C GLU A 32 35.50 1.42 1.68
N PRO A 33 36.13 0.66 2.59
CA PRO A 33 35.40 -0.21 3.51
C PRO A 33 34.36 0.58 4.33
N GLY A 34 33.15 0.05 4.40
CA GLY A 34 32.03 0.65 5.13
C GLY A 34 31.25 1.73 4.38
N ASP A 35 31.61 2.10 3.15
CA ASP A 35 30.75 2.96 2.33
C ASP A 35 29.41 2.28 1.99
N LEU A 36 28.42 3.04 1.50
CA LEU A 36 27.08 2.49 1.20
C LEU A 36 27.14 1.32 0.21
N ALA A 37 28.07 1.35 -0.74
CA ALA A 37 28.25 0.28 -1.72
C ALA A 37 28.83 -0.98 -1.07
N ASP A 38 29.77 -0.84 -0.15
CA ASP A 38 30.33 -1.95 0.64
C ASP A 38 29.25 -2.57 1.54
N GLN A 39 28.49 -1.74 2.26
CA GLN A 39 27.34 -2.21 3.06
C GLN A 39 26.33 -2.98 2.21
N TYR A 40 25.97 -2.44 1.05
CA TYR A 40 25.07 -3.09 0.09
C TYR A 40 25.61 -4.46 -0.37
N ASN A 41 26.86 -4.51 -0.81
CA ASN A 41 27.51 -5.75 -1.21
C ASN A 41 27.65 -6.73 -0.04
N GLY A 42 27.81 -6.20 1.18
CA GLY A 42 27.86 -6.94 2.43
C GLY A 42 26.64 -7.82 2.66
N PHE A 43 25.49 -7.54 2.04
CA PHE A 43 24.29 -8.39 2.09
C PHE A 43 24.28 -9.55 1.10
N LEU A 44 25.17 -9.58 0.09
CA LEU A 44 25.19 -10.65 -0.90
C LEU A 44 25.47 -12.01 -0.25
N ASP A 45 24.74 -13.02 -0.72
CA ASP A 45 24.97 -14.42 -0.38
C ASP A 45 26.14 -14.93 -1.20
N CYS A 46 27.25 -15.24 -0.53
CA CYS A 46 28.51 -15.59 -1.17
C CYS A 46 29.12 -16.85 -0.58
N GLU A 47 29.86 -17.57 -1.41
CA GLU A 47 30.69 -18.71 -1.02
C GLU A 47 32.15 -18.32 -1.12
N GLU A 48 32.96 -18.68 -0.14
CA GLU A 48 34.42 -18.46 -0.19
C GLU A 48 35.03 -19.35 -1.27
N VAL A 49 35.90 -18.76 -2.10
CA VAL A 49 36.60 -19.46 -3.16
C VAL A 49 38.02 -19.79 -2.70
N THR A 50 38.31 -21.08 -2.57
CA THR A 50 39.64 -21.60 -2.22
C THR A 50 40.37 -22.24 -3.41
N ASP A 51 39.65 -22.54 -4.50
CA ASP A 51 40.21 -23.13 -5.72
C ASP A 51 39.75 -22.38 -6.97
N LEU A 52 40.69 -21.66 -7.61
CA LEU A 52 40.45 -20.89 -8.82
C LEU A 52 40.16 -21.75 -10.05
N SER A 53 40.49 -23.05 -10.02
CA SER A 53 40.23 -23.97 -11.15
C SER A 53 38.74 -24.12 -11.44
N THR A 54 37.88 -23.77 -10.48
CA THR A 54 36.42 -23.88 -10.55
C THR A 54 35.71 -22.64 -11.12
N LEU A 55 36.42 -21.54 -11.39
CA LEU A 55 35.83 -20.21 -11.64
C LEU A 55 35.58 -19.84 -13.10
N ARG A 56 35.62 -20.78 -14.05
CA ARG A 56 35.54 -20.43 -15.48
C ARG A 56 34.23 -19.71 -15.83
N GLY A 57 34.29 -18.38 -16.01
CA GLY A 57 33.15 -17.53 -16.33
C GLY A 57 32.42 -16.93 -15.12
N ASP A 58 32.89 -17.23 -13.91
CA ASP A 58 32.30 -16.72 -12.66
C ASP A 58 32.71 -15.27 -12.40
N VAL A 59 31.85 -14.57 -11.65
CA VAL A 59 32.15 -13.25 -11.08
C VAL A 59 32.47 -13.45 -9.61
N VAL A 60 33.59 -12.90 -9.17
CA VAL A 60 34.06 -12.93 -7.79
C VAL A 60 34.30 -11.52 -7.31
N ILE A 61 34.17 -11.31 -6.00
CA ILE A 61 34.45 -10.07 -5.30
C ILE A 61 35.41 -10.34 -4.16
N GLU A 62 36.15 -9.33 -3.76
CA GLU A 62 36.92 -9.36 -2.52
C GLU A 62 36.00 -8.90 -1.37
N ARG A 63 36.08 -9.59 -0.22
CA ARG A 63 35.41 -9.19 1.03
C ARG A 63 36.22 -9.72 2.21
N ASP A 64 36.56 -8.85 3.16
CA ASP A 64 37.28 -9.20 4.38
C ASP A 64 38.60 -9.99 4.15
N GLY A 65 39.34 -9.62 3.11
CA GLY A 65 40.59 -10.25 2.69
C GLY A 65 40.40 -11.55 1.90
N LYS A 66 39.17 -11.92 1.54
CA LYS A 66 38.84 -13.22 0.93
C LYS A 66 38.20 -13.05 -0.44
N LEU A 67 38.49 -14.00 -1.32
CA LEU A 67 37.81 -14.10 -2.61
C LEU A 67 36.46 -14.79 -2.42
N MET A 68 35.38 -14.08 -2.71
CA MET A 68 34.02 -14.53 -2.51
C MET A 68 33.29 -14.61 -3.85
N ARG A 69 32.53 -15.68 -4.07
CA ARG A 69 31.66 -15.85 -5.23
C ARG A 69 30.20 -15.59 -4.82
N PRO A 70 29.57 -14.48 -5.23
CA PRO A 70 28.16 -14.26 -5.01
C PRO A 70 27.31 -15.29 -5.76
N LYS A 71 26.30 -15.85 -5.10
CA LYS A 71 25.34 -16.74 -5.73
C LYS A 71 24.61 -16.00 -6.84
N ARG A 72 24.60 -16.58 -8.04
CA ARG A 72 24.09 -15.96 -9.26
C ARG A 72 23.12 -16.89 -9.96
N LEU A 73 21.97 -16.36 -10.35
CA LEU A 73 20.98 -17.10 -11.15
C LEU A 73 21.38 -17.11 -12.63
N ALA A 74 20.84 -18.06 -13.39
CA ALA A 74 20.99 -18.10 -14.85
C ALA A 74 20.47 -16.82 -15.55
N SER A 75 19.52 -16.11 -14.93
CA SER A 75 19.04 -14.78 -15.36
C SER A 75 20.03 -13.63 -15.11
N ASN A 76 21.22 -13.95 -14.59
CA ASN A 76 22.30 -13.01 -14.32
C ASN A 76 21.95 -11.99 -13.22
N LEU A 77 21.23 -12.45 -12.21
CA LEU A 77 20.93 -11.73 -10.96
C LEU A 77 21.70 -12.37 -9.80
N PHE A 78 22.18 -11.54 -8.88
CA PHE A 78 22.87 -11.96 -7.67
C PHE A 78 21.89 -12.04 -6.50
N GLN A 79 22.13 -12.96 -5.57
CA GLN A 79 21.26 -13.19 -4.41
C GLN A 79 21.77 -12.45 -3.18
N PHE A 80 20.84 -11.87 -2.42
CA PHE A 80 21.10 -11.48 -1.03
C PHE A 80 20.89 -12.66 -0.08
N ARG A 81 21.55 -12.62 1.08
CA ARG A 81 21.30 -13.62 2.12
C ARG A 81 19.84 -13.55 2.60
N PRO A 82 19.18 -14.70 2.85
CA PRO A 82 17.88 -14.72 3.50
C PRO A 82 17.90 -13.97 4.84
N GLY A 83 16.78 -13.35 5.21
CA GLY A 83 16.65 -12.61 6.48
C GLY A 83 17.25 -11.20 6.50
N THR A 84 17.90 -10.74 5.43
CA THR A 84 18.51 -9.40 5.37
C THR A 84 17.56 -8.28 4.94
N GLY A 85 16.28 -8.58 4.69
CA GLY A 85 15.32 -7.63 4.12
C GLY A 85 15.13 -6.38 4.97
N GLU A 86 14.92 -6.54 6.28
CA GLU A 86 14.72 -5.43 7.20
C GLU A 86 15.98 -4.56 7.32
N ASP A 87 17.16 -5.18 7.41
CA ASP A 87 18.44 -4.46 7.49
C ASP A 87 18.67 -3.58 6.25
N ARG A 88 18.36 -4.13 5.06
CA ARG A 88 18.45 -3.39 3.80
C ARG A 88 17.43 -2.26 3.73
N CYS A 89 16.17 -2.48 4.16
CA CYS A 89 15.19 -1.40 4.25
C CYS A 89 15.64 -0.26 5.15
N VAL A 90 16.21 -0.56 6.31
CA VAL A 90 16.73 0.44 7.25
C VAL A 90 17.87 1.24 6.60
N MET A 91 18.83 0.55 5.96
CA MET A 91 19.91 1.21 5.21
C MET A 91 19.37 2.12 4.10
N ASP A 92 18.45 1.62 3.27
CA ASP A 92 17.84 2.38 2.17
C ASP A 92 17.14 3.64 2.66
N CYS A 93 16.39 3.52 3.77
CA CYS A 93 15.63 4.61 4.35
C CYS A 93 16.53 5.70 4.94
N ILE A 94 17.57 5.31 5.70
CA ILE A 94 18.54 6.26 6.25
C ILE A 94 19.26 6.99 5.10
N ALA A 95 19.74 6.24 4.10
CA ALA A 95 20.40 6.82 2.94
C ALA A 95 19.48 7.78 2.19
N SER A 96 18.19 7.45 2.04
CA SER A 96 17.22 8.31 1.35
C SER A 96 16.99 9.63 2.10
N LEU A 97 16.74 9.59 3.41
CA LEU A 97 16.51 10.80 4.21
C LEU A 97 17.76 11.70 4.27
N GLN A 98 18.95 11.10 4.33
CA GLN A 98 20.21 11.85 4.31
C GLN A 98 20.53 12.48 2.95
N ASN A 99 19.85 12.06 1.88
CA ASN A 99 20.10 12.51 0.51
C ASN A 99 18.87 13.14 -0.16
N GLY A 100 17.98 13.74 0.63
CA GLY A 100 16.94 14.66 0.14
C GLY A 100 15.53 14.08 0.04
N ALA A 101 15.26 12.91 0.61
CA ALA A 101 13.89 12.44 0.80
C ALA A 101 13.22 13.13 2.00
N ASP A 102 11.92 13.41 1.89
CA ASP A 102 11.12 13.97 2.98
C ASP A 102 10.35 12.88 3.74
N LEU A 103 9.89 11.85 3.01
CA LEU A 103 9.07 10.76 3.53
C LEU A 103 9.58 9.42 3.02
N LEU A 104 9.35 8.38 3.82
CA LEU A 104 9.71 7.01 3.51
C LEU A 104 8.48 6.17 3.17
N TRP A 105 8.61 5.24 2.24
CA TRP A 105 7.67 4.14 2.03
C TRP A 105 8.45 2.83 2.10
N ILE A 106 8.13 1.97 3.07
CA ILE A 106 8.65 0.60 3.12
C ILE A 106 7.54 -0.34 2.66
N GLU A 107 7.72 -1.02 1.52
CA GLU A 107 6.73 -2.00 1.07
C GLU A 107 6.83 -3.24 1.97
N THR A 108 5.69 -3.62 2.59
CA THR A 108 5.61 -4.77 3.50
C THR A 108 4.80 -5.91 2.92
N GLU A 109 5.06 -7.13 3.37
CA GLU A 109 4.34 -8.34 2.93
C GLU A 109 3.03 -8.59 3.69
N LYS A 110 2.84 -7.93 4.83
CA LYS A 110 1.66 -8.07 5.71
C LYS A 110 1.39 -6.79 6.53
N PRO A 111 0.16 -6.57 7.02
CA PRO A 111 -0.16 -5.47 7.90
C PRO A 111 0.21 -5.81 9.36
N HIS A 112 1.43 -5.49 9.78
CA HIS A 112 1.95 -5.84 11.11
C HIS A 112 2.67 -4.67 11.78
N ILE A 113 2.07 -4.10 12.83
CA ILE A 113 2.54 -2.86 13.47
C ILE A 113 3.96 -2.99 14.01
N GLU A 114 4.25 -4.03 14.79
CA GLU A 114 5.59 -4.15 15.40
C GLU A 114 6.71 -4.45 14.39
N GLN A 115 6.38 -4.97 13.22
CA GLN A 115 7.38 -5.24 12.17
C GLN A 115 7.83 -3.91 11.55
N ILE A 116 6.85 -3.08 11.15
CA ILE A 116 7.17 -1.76 10.62
C ILE A 116 7.78 -0.87 11.70
N ALA A 117 7.29 -0.95 12.94
CA ALA A 117 7.81 -0.16 14.04
C ALA A 117 9.26 -0.52 14.39
N GLY A 118 9.64 -1.80 14.39
CA GLY A 118 11.01 -2.24 14.62
C GLY A 118 12.01 -1.67 13.59
N MET A 119 11.60 -1.58 12.31
CA MET A 119 12.41 -0.91 11.29
C MET A 119 12.48 0.60 11.52
N VAL A 120 11.35 1.24 11.87
CA VAL A 120 11.30 2.69 12.11
C VAL A 120 12.12 3.10 13.33
N ASP A 121 12.11 2.31 14.41
CA ASP A 121 12.91 2.57 15.61
C ASP A 121 14.39 2.66 15.23
N ARG A 122 14.90 1.69 14.45
CA ARG A 122 16.29 1.68 13.94
C ARG A 122 16.60 2.85 13.01
N ILE A 123 15.65 3.27 12.17
CA ILE A 123 15.82 4.46 11.33
C ILE A 123 15.90 5.72 12.19
N ARG A 124 15.06 5.83 13.23
CA ARG A 124 14.98 6.98 14.13
C ARG A 124 16.15 7.11 15.10
N GLU A 125 16.91 6.04 15.33
CA GLU A 125 18.22 6.13 15.99
C GLU A 125 19.18 7.07 15.23
N VAL A 126 19.04 7.17 13.91
CA VAL A 126 19.86 8.02 13.04
C VAL A 126 19.12 9.29 12.59
N VAL A 127 17.84 9.18 12.24
CA VAL A 127 17.00 10.29 11.78
C VAL A 127 15.73 10.38 12.64
N PRO A 128 15.78 11.05 13.81
CA PRO A 128 14.73 10.97 14.84
C PRO A 128 13.33 11.38 14.40
N ASN A 129 13.24 12.26 13.40
CA ASN A 129 11.98 12.79 12.88
C ASN A 129 11.47 12.05 11.63
N ALA A 130 12.05 10.90 11.28
CA ALA A 130 11.61 10.10 10.13
C ALA A 130 10.10 9.81 10.18
N LYS A 131 9.44 9.99 9.04
CA LYS A 131 7.99 9.82 8.83
C LYS A 131 7.73 8.86 7.68
N LEU A 132 6.68 8.06 7.81
CA LEU A 132 6.32 7.06 6.82
C LEU A 132 5.01 7.37 6.09
N VAL A 133 5.00 7.06 4.80
CA VAL A 133 3.81 6.76 4.01
C VAL A 133 3.61 5.25 4.06
N TYR A 134 2.43 4.79 4.49
CA TYR A 134 2.12 3.37 4.62
C TYR A 134 0.99 2.93 3.69
N ASN A 135 1.28 1.91 2.88
CA ASN A 135 0.31 1.26 2.03
C ASN A 135 -0.50 0.23 2.84
N ASN A 136 -1.76 0.55 3.12
CA ASN A 136 -2.75 -0.39 3.63
C ASN A 136 -3.23 -1.26 2.46
N SER A 137 -2.34 -2.16 2.01
CA SER A 137 -2.49 -2.84 0.72
C SER A 137 -3.79 -3.64 0.63
N PRO A 138 -4.57 -3.50 -0.46
CA PRO A 138 -5.73 -4.36 -0.71
C PRO A 138 -5.32 -5.79 -1.12
N SER A 139 -4.04 -6.02 -1.40
CA SER A 139 -3.51 -7.38 -1.63
C SER A 139 -3.31 -8.18 -0.33
N PHE A 140 -3.40 -7.53 0.83
CA PHE A 140 -3.40 -8.24 2.11
C PHE A 140 -4.77 -8.89 2.36
N ASN A 141 -4.76 -10.14 2.82
CA ASN A 141 -5.95 -10.70 3.48
C ASN A 141 -6.01 -10.16 4.92
N TRP A 142 -6.70 -9.03 5.12
CA TRP A 142 -6.78 -8.32 6.40
C TRP A 142 -7.32 -9.22 7.52
N THR A 143 -8.51 -9.81 7.33
CA THR A 143 -9.15 -10.66 8.35
C THR A 143 -8.25 -11.82 8.76
N LEU A 144 -7.67 -12.56 7.80
CA LEU A 144 -6.78 -13.67 8.13
C LEU A 144 -5.54 -13.22 8.90
N ASN A 145 -4.90 -12.13 8.45
CA ASN A 145 -3.71 -11.60 9.12
C ASN A 145 -4.01 -11.20 10.57
N PHE A 146 -5.10 -10.47 10.80
CA PHE A 146 -5.42 -9.97 12.14
C PHE A 146 -5.99 -11.05 13.06
N ARG A 147 -6.75 -12.02 12.53
CA ARG A 147 -7.16 -13.20 13.33
C ARG A 147 -5.97 -14.05 13.72
N GLN A 148 -4.99 -14.25 12.84
CA GLN A 148 -3.74 -14.94 13.19
C GLN A 148 -2.92 -14.17 14.23
N GLN A 149 -2.80 -12.85 14.08
CA GLN A 149 -2.12 -12.00 15.07
C GLN A 149 -2.81 -12.04 16.45
N ALA A 150 -4.15 -12.02 16.48
CA ALA A 150 -4.91 -12.18 17.72
C ALA A 150 -4.70 -13.58 18.33
N TYR A 151 -4.76 -14.63 17.51
CA TYR A 151 -4.56 -16.02 17.95
C TYR A 151 -3.18 -16.20 18.57
N ASP A 152 -2.13 -15.70 17.90
CA ASP A 152 -0.76 -15.82 18.37
C ASP A 152 -0.54 -15.01 19.66
N ALA A 153 -1.18 -13.84 19.80
CA ALA A 153 -1.16 -13.07 21.03
C ALA A 153 -1.84 -13.81 22.19
N TRP A 154 -3.05 -14.35 21.97
CA TRP A 154 -3.80 -15.11 22.97
C TRP A 154 -3.03 -16.35 23.44
N SER A 155 -2.45 -17.08 22.49
CA SER A 155 -1.62 -18.25 22.79
C SER A 155 -0.42 -17.88 23.65
N LYS A 156 0.25 -16.76 23.34
CA LYS A 156 1.38 -16.24 24.14
C LYS A 156 0.96 -15.77 25.54
N GLU A 157 -0.25 -15.24 25.67
CA GLU A 157 -0.87 -14.83 26.95
C GLU A 157 -1.40 -16.01 27.77
N GLY A 158 -1.40 -17.23 27.22
CA GLY A 158 -1.91 -18.44 27.89
C GLY A 158 -3.44 -18.54 27.89
N ARG A 159 -4.13 -17.78 27.03
CA ARG A 159 -5.58 -17.92 26.82
C ARG A 159 -5.87 -19.23 26.07
N ASP A 160 -7.03 -19.84 26.34
CA ASP A 160 -7.44 -21.05 25.63
C ASP A 160 -7.79 -20.74 24.17
N VAL A 161 -7.03 -21.33 23.25
CA VAL A 161 -7.23 -21.20 21.80
C VAL A 161 -7.66 -22.52 21.16
N SER A 162 -7.95 -23.56 21.95
CA SER A 162 -8.25 -24.92 21.45
C SER A 162 -9.50 -25.00 20.56
N ALA A 163 -10.42 -24.05 20.70
CA ALA A 163 -11.61 -23.92 19.84
C ALA A 163 -11.29 -23.37 18.42
N TYR A 164 -10.08 -22.85 18.21
CA TYR A 164 -9.68 -22.20 16.97
C TYR A 164 -8.65 -23.03 16.21
N ASP A 165 -8.96 -23.36 14.96
CA ASP A 165 -7.96 -23.88 14.02
C ASP A 165 -7.27 -22.69 13.33
N ARG A 166 -5.99 -22.47 13.67
CA ARG A 166 -5.16 -21.37 13.15
C ARG A 166 -5.12 -21.33 11.61
N ALA A 167 -5.19 -22.49 10.94
CA ALA A 167 -5.18 -22.58 9.48
C ALA A 167 -6.53 -22.20 8.83
N ARG A 168 -7.61 -22.22 9.61
CA ARG A 168 -9.00 -21.98 9.17
C ARG A 168 -9.61 -20.69 9.71
N LEU A 169 -8.81 -19.77 10.24
CA LEU A 169 -9.31 -18.55 10.87
C LEU A 169 -10.11 -17.62 9.94
N MET A 170 -10.05 -17.79 8.62
CA MET A 170 -10.90 -17.06 7.67
C MET A 170 -12.34 -17.62 7.57
N SER A 171 -12.66 -18.72 8.27
CA SER A 171 -13.98 -19.36 8.20
C SER A 171 -15.09 -18.44 8.72
N VAL A 172 -16.26 -18.52 8.08
CA VAL A 172 -17.52 -17.88 8.55
C VAL A 172 -17.91 -18.36 9.95
N ASP A 173 -17.52 -19.59 10.30
CA ASP A 173 -17.79 -20.19 11.62
C ASP A 173 -17.22 -19.35 12.79
N TYR A 174 -16.26 -18.46 12.51
CA TYR A 174 -15.61 -17.62 13.51
C TYR A 174 -16.09 -16.16 13.49
N ASP A 175 -17.01 -15.75 12.62
CA ASP A 175 -17.35 -14.32 12.43
C ASP A 175 -17.86 -13.63 13.71
N ASP A 176 -18.60 -14.36 14.56
CA ASP A 176 -19.11 -13.85 15.84
C ASP A 176 -18.24 -14.23 17.05
N SER A 177 -17.07 -14.85 16.83
CA SER A 177 -16.19 -15.29 17.92
C SER A 177 -15.48 -14.11 18.59
N GLU A 178 -15.12 -14.27 19.87
CA GLU A 178 -14.33 -13.25 20.60
C GLU A 178 -13.01 -12.92 19.88
N LEU A 179 -12.39 -13.92 19.24
CA LEU A 179 -11.17 -13.74 18.45
C LEU A 179 -11.42 -12.83 17.24
N ALA A 180 -12.54 -13.01 16.55
CA ALA A 180 -12.90 -12.18 15.41
C ALA A 180 -13.24 -10.74 15.84
N VAL A 181 -13.98 -10.57 16.94
CA VAL A 181 -14.28 -9.24 17.49
C VAL A 181 -12.98 -8.48 17.83
N GLU A 182 -12.01 -9.14 18.46
CA GLU A 182 -10.71 -8.52 18.75
C GLU A 182 -9.91 -8.23 17.47
N ALA A 183 -9.91 -9.14 16.49
CA ALA A 183 -9.24 -8.93 15.21
C ALA A 183 -9.82 -7.74 14.44
N ASP A 184 -11.15 -7.61 14.40
CA ASP A 184 -11.84 -6.50 13.75
C ASP A 184 -11.58 -5.17 14.46
N GLU A 185 -11.50 -5.17 15.80
CA GLU A 185 -11.10 -3.99 16.56
C GLU A 185 -9.66 -3.57 16.21
N ARG A 186 -8.73 -4.52 16.11
CA ARG A 186 -7.34 -4.24 15.67
C ARG A 186 -7.28 -3.71 14.24
N ILE A 187 -8.12 -4.20 13.32
CA ILE A 187 -8.24 -3.65 11.95
C ILE A 187 -8.76 -2.22 12.01
N ARG A 188 -9.83 -1.97 12.78
CA ARG A 188 -10.46 -0.66 12.94
C ARG A 188 -9.48 0.38 13.49
N THR A 189 -8.60 -0.01 14.42
CA THR A 189 -7.63 0.90 15.04
C THR A 189 -6.27 0.90 14.35
N PHE A 190 -6.04 0.03 13.36
CA PHE A 190 -4.73 -0.17 12.73
C PHE A 190 -4.03 1.13 12.34
N GLN A 191 -4.73 2.04 11.65
CA GLN A 191 -4.14 3.30 11.20
C GLN A 191 -3.72 4.19 12.38
N ARG A 192 -4.61 4.33 13.38
CA ARG A 192 -4.32 5.13 14.58
C ARG A 192 -3.14 4.55 15.37
N ASP A 193 -3.15 3.24 15.60
CA ASP A 193 -2.18 2.57 16.46
C ASP A 193 -0.81 2.50 15.78
N SER A 194 -0.78 2.25 14.47
CA SER A 194 0.47 2.22 13.71
C SER A 194 1.05 3.63 13.46
N ALA A 195 0.22 4.66 13.30
CA ALA A 195 0.69 6.05 13.31
C ALA A 195 1.36 6.41 14.65
N ALA A 196 0.74 6.03 15.77
CA ALA A 196 1.29 6.27 17.10
C ALA A 196 2.58 5.49 17.38
N ARG A 197 2.63 4.19 17.02
CA ARG A 197 3.76 3.29 17.33
C ARG A 197 4.92 3.38 16.35
N ALA A 198 4.63 3.53 15.06
CA ALA A 198 5.60 3.47 13.97
C ALA A 198 5.78 4.80 13.23
N GLY A 199 5.18 5.90 13.70
CA GLY A 199 5.40 7.21 13.09
C GLY A 199 4.88 7.33 11.66
N ILE A 200 3.86 6.56 11.31
CA ILE A 200 3.19 6.66 10.01
C ILE A 200 2.45 7.99 9.94
N PHE A 201 2.89 8.82 9.01
CA PHE A 201 2.33 10.15 8.75
C PHE A 201 1.15 10.10 7.79
N HIS A 202 1.19 9.23 6.79
CA HIS A 202 0.16 9.12 5.77
C HIS A 202 -0.24 7.66 5.53
N HIS A 203 -1.55 7.39 5.56
CA HIS A 203 -2.14 6.11 5.21
C HIS A 203 -2.84 6.22 3.86
N LEU A 204 -2.55 5.27 2.97
CA LEU A 204 -3.26 5.13 1.70
C LEU A 204 -3.69 3.68 1.47
N ILE A 205 -4.66 3.48 0.59
CA ILE A 205 -4.93 2.21 -0.07
C ILE A 205 -4.62 2.45 -1.54
N THR A 206 -3.77 1.63 -2.16
CA THR A 206 -3.27 1.90 -3.53
C THR A 206 -4.35 1.84 -4.60
N LEU A 207 -5.19 0.81 -4.58
CA LEU A 207 -6.21 0.55 -5.61
C LEU A 207 -7.62 0.25 -5.04
N PRO A 208 -8.13 1.03 -4.06
CA PRO A 208 -9.46 0.79 -3.50
C PRO A 208 -10.55 0.96 -4.55
N THR A 209 -10.40 1.98 -5.42
CA THR A 209 -11.39 2.33 -6.44
C THR A 209 -11.47 1.30 -7.56
N TYR A 210 -10.39 0.55 -7.84
CA TYR A 210 -10.44 -0.59 -8.75
C TYR A 210 -11.42 -1.65 -8.22
N HIS A 211 -11.28 -2.03 -6.95
CA HIS A 211 -12.15 -3.02 -6.32
C HIS A 211 -13.59 -2.52 -6.16
N THR A 212 -13.81 -1.26 -5.75
CA THR A 212 -15.18 -0.75 -5.58
C THR A 212 -15.89 -0.57 -6.92
N ALA A 213 -15.19 -0.18 -7.98
CA ALA A 213 -15.78 -0.10 -9.33
C ALA A 213 -16.17 -1.49 -9.85
N ALA A 214 -15.28 -2.48 -9.72
CA ALA A 214 -15.56 -3.85 -10.13
C ALA A 214 -16.75 -4.45 -9.36
N LEU A 215 -16.72 -4.36 -8.02
CA LEU A 215 -17.76 -4.93 -7.15
C LEU A 215 -19.13 -4.27 -7.36
N SER A 216 -19.17 -2.94 -7.46
CA SER A 216 -20.44 -2.21 -7.67
C SER A 216 -21.05 -2.54 -9.04
N THR A 217 -20.21 -2.64 -10.09
CA THR A 217 -20.65 -3.00 -11.44
C THR A 217 -21.17 -4.44 -11.49
N ASP A 218 -20.44 -5.39 -10.90
CA ASP A 218 -20.85 -6.80 -10.84
C ASP A 218 -22.18 -6.97 -10.07
N ASN A 219 -22.32 -6.33 -8.91
CA ASN A 219 -23.57 -6.35 -8.14
C ASN A 219 -24.74 -5.75 -8.93
N LEU A 220 -24.54 -4.61 -9.60
CA LEU A 220 -25.59 -3.98 -10.40
C LEU A 220 -25.97 -4.84 -11.60
N ALA A 221 -24.99 -5.37 -12.35
CA ALA A 221 -25.24 -6.20 -13.51
C ALA A 221 -26.00 -7.48 -13.14
N ARG A 222 -25.63 -8.13 -12.03
CA ARG A 222 -26.31 -9.33 -11.52
C ARG A 222 -27.79 -9.07 -11.23
N GLU A 223 -28.11 -7.97 -10.55
CA GLU A 223 -29.49 -7.63 -10.21
C GLU A 223 -30.29 -7.16 -11.43
N TYR A 224 -29.68 -6.31 -12.27
CA TYR A 224 -30.35 -5.69 -13.41
C TYR A 224 -30.67 -6.67 -14.54
N PHE A 225 -29.74 -7.59 -14.85
CA PHE A 225 -29.96 -8.63 -15.86
C PHE A 225 -30.53 -9.93 -15.28
N GLY A 226 -30.64 -10.02 -13.94
CA GLY A 226 -31.39 -11.07 -13.25
C GLY A 226 -32.88 -10.73 -13.13
N ASP A 227 -33.55 -11.40 -12.19
CA ASP A 227 -35.01 -11.29 -12.01
C ASP A 227 -35.47 -9.90 -11.54
N ALA A 228 -34.58 -9.09 -10.95
CA ALA A 228 -34.95 -7.80 -10.38
C ALA A 228 -35.12 -6.69 -11.44
N GLY A 229 -34.46 -6.78 -12.60
CA GLY A 229 -34.57 -5.78 -13.66
C GLY A 229 -34.26 -4.36 -13.17
N MET A 230 -35.06 -3.37 -13.59
CA MET A 230 -34.96 -1.98 -13.13
C MET A 230 -35.00 -1.82 -11.60
N LEU A 231 -35.63 -2.73 -10.86
CA LEU A 231 -35.68 -2.66 -9.40
C LEU A 231 -34.30 -2.84 -8.78
N GLY A 232 -33.41 -3.60 -9.42
CA GLY A 232 -32.00 -3.74 -9.01
C GLY A 232 -31.28 -2.40 -8.95
N TYR A 233 -31.39 -1.59 -10.01
CA TYR A 233 -30.86 -0.23 -10.05
C TYR A 233 -31.54 0.69 -9.02
N VAL A 234 -32.87 0.70 -8.98
CA VAL A 234 -33.62 1.61 -8.08
C VAL A 234 -33.33 1.34 -6.61
N LYS A 235 -33.27 0.06 -6.19
CA LYS A 235 -33.01 -0.34 -4.80
C LYS A 235 -31.52 -0.22 -4.45
N GLY A 236 -30.63 -0.64 -5.34
CA GLY A 236 -29.19 -0.72 -5.10
C GLY A 236 -28.47 0.63 -5.19
N VAL A 237 -28.96 1.54 -6.05
CA VAL A 237 -28.29 2.80 -6.39
C VAL A 237 -29.20 3.99 -6.08
N GLN A 238 -30.25 4.21 -6.87
CA GLN A 238 -30.99 5.48 -6.87
C GLN A 238 -31.61 5.84 -5.51
N ARG A 239 -32.26 4.87 -4.84
CA ARG A 239 -32.83 5.11 -3.50
C ARG A 239 -31.76 5.43 -2.45
N LYS A 240 -30.57 4.84 -2.57
CA LYS A 240 -29.47 5.10 -1.64
C LYS A 240 -28.92 6.51 -1.86
N GLU A 241 -28.60 6.87 -3.12
CA GLU A 241 -28.12 8.22 -3.45
C GLU A 241 -29.08 9.31 -2.97
N ILE A 242 -30.39 9.15 -3.19
CA ILE A 242 -31.40 10.11 -2.73
C ILE A 242 -31.42 10.23 -1.20
N ARG A 243 -31.38 9.11 -0.47
CA ARG A 243 -31.49 9.10 1.00
C ARG A 243 -30.21 9.57 1.70
N GLU A 244 -29.06 9.32 1.08
CA GLU A 244 -27.75 9.71 1.59
C GLU A 244 -27.33 11.11 1.09
N GLY A 245 -28.14 11.75 0.23
CA GLY A 245 -27.86 13.09 -0.28
C GLY A 245 -26.70 13.15 -1.27
N ILE A 246 -26.44 12.06 -2.00
CA ILE A 246 -25.36 11.99 -2.99
C ILE A 246 -25.76 12.80 -4.23
N ALA A 247 -24.98 13.83 -4.55
CA ALA A 247 -25.26 14.75 -5.64
C ALA A 247 -25.28 14.09 -7.04
N CYS A 248 -24.63 12.94 -7.21
CA CYS A 248 -24.59 12.16 -8.45
C CYS A 248 -25.97 11.77 -8.99
N VAL A 249 -27.01 11.69 -8.14
CA VAL A 249 -28.39 11.45 -8.62
C VAL A 249 -28.83 12.53 -9.62
N LYS A 250 -28.34 13.76 -9.43
CA LYS A 250 -28.46 14.91 -10.35
C LYS A 250 -27.24 15.00 -11.27
N HIS A 251 -26.95 13.91 -11.99
CA HIS A 251 -25.73 13.77 -12.80
C HIS A 251 -25.57 14.85 -13.88
N GLN A 252 -26.64 15.47 -14.38
CA GLN A 252 -26.54 16.59 -15.34
C GLN A 252 -25.86 17.81 -14.70
N ASN A 253 -26.31 18.20 -13.50
CA ASN A 253 -25.70 19.26 -12.70
C ASN A 253 -24.25 18.91 -12.34
N MET A 254 -24.00 17.68 -11.87
CA MET A 254 -22.64 17.23 -11.54
C MET A 254 -21.69 17.23 -12.73
N SER A 255 -22.21 17.03 -13.95
CA SER A 255 -21.45 17.15 -15.21
C SER A 255 -21.32 18.59 -15.72
N GLY A 256 -21.81 19.58 -14.96
CA GLY A 256 -21.65 21.01 -15.25
C GLY A 256 -22.72 21.62 -16.15
N SER A 257 -23.91 21.01 -16.28
CA SER A 257 -24.99 21.59 -17.10
C SER A 257 -25.32 23.03 -16.72
N ASP A 258 -25.35 23.30 -15.41
CA ASP A 258 -25.79 24.58 -14.86
C ASP A 258 -24.72 25.66 -15.11
N ILE A 259 -23.43 25.32 -14.99
CA ILE A 259 -22.30 26.19 -15.35
C ILE A 259 -22.36 26.54 -16.85
N GLY A 260 -22.68 25.56 -17.69
CA GLY A 260 -22.85 25.77 -19.12
C GLY A 260 -24.02 26.72 -19.44
N ASP A 261 -25.13 26.62 -18.70
CA ASP A 261 -26.27 27.49 -18.89
C ASP A 261 -26.03 28.92 -18.38
N ASP A 262 -25.35 29.08 -17.23
CA ASP A 262 -24.92 30.37 -16.70
C ASP A 262 -23.98 31.09 -17.67
N HIS A 263 -23.03 30.35 -18.25
CA HIS A 263 -22.12 30.89 -19.27
C HIS A 263 -22.90 31.39 -20.49
N LYS A 264 -23.85 30.61 -21.03
CA LYS A 264 -24.66 31.03 -22.18
C LYS A 264 -25.51 32.26 -21.86
N GLU A 265 -26.10 32.31 -20.67
CA GLU A 265 -26.89 33.45 -20.21
C GLU A 265 -26.06 34.71 -20.10
N TYR A 266 -24.83 34.61 -19.60
CA TYR A 266 -23.92 35.76 -19.52
C TYR A 266 -23.65 36.41 -20.90
N PHE A 267 -23.54 35.61 -21.97
CA PHE A 267 -23.26 36.12 -23.32
C PHE A 267 -24.50 36.45 -24.15
N ALA A 268 -25.57 35.67 -24.03
CA ALA A 268 -26.74 35.74 -24.90
C ALA A 268 -28.00 36.28 -24.20
N GLY A 269 -27.97 36.51 -22.89
CA GLY A 269 -29.11 36.96 -22.10
C GLY A 269 -30.35 36.08 -22.34
N GLU A 270 -31.48 36.71 -22.67
CA GLU A 270 -32.74 36.01 -22.95
C GLU A 270 -32.69 35.08 -24.18
N ALA A 271 -31.73 35.25 -25.09
CA ALA A 271 -31.55 34.38 -26.24
C ALA A 271 -30.75 33.10 -25.94
N ALA A 272 -30.32 32.91 -24.68
CA ALA A 272 -29.53 31.75 -24.28
C ALA A 272 -30.34 30.44 -24.38
N LEU A 273 -29.84 29.48 -25.16
CA LEU A 273 -30.42 28.14 -25.26
C LEU A 273 -29.93 27.25 -24.10
N LYS A 274 -30.71 27.23 -23.02
CA LYS A 274 -30.41 26.49 -21.79
C LYS A 274 -30.75 25.00 -21.90
N ALA A 275 -29.98 24.15 -21.24
CA ALA A 275 -30.29 22.74 -21.04
C ALA A 275 -31.36 22.53 -19.94
N GLY A 276 -31.44 23.48 -18.99
CA GLY A 276 -32.51 23.56 -18.00
C GLY A 276 -33.88 23.92 -18.60
N GLY A 277 -34.95 23.68 -17.84
CA GLY A 277 -36.33 23.98 -18.26
C GLY A 277 -37.40 23.18 -17.51
N THR A 278 -38.67 23.39 -17.88
CA THR A 278 -39.82 22.70 -17.28
C THR A 278 -39.74 21.17 -17.36
N HIS A 279 -39.12 20.64 -18.42
CA HIS A 279 -38.95 19.21 -18.65
C HIS A 279 -37.57 18.66 -18.21
N ASN A 280 -36.81 19.41 -17.41
CA ASN A 280 -35.55 18.92 -16.88
C ASN A 280 -35.79 17.69 -16.00
N THR A 281 -35.09 16.59 -16.30
CA THR A 281 -35.20 15.32 -15.57
C THR A 281 -34.83 15.46 -14.10
N MET A 282 -34.00 16.45 -13.75
CA MET A 282 -33.63 16.76 -12.36
C MET A 282 -34.81 17.24 -11.51
N ASN A 283 -35.91 17.72 -12.13
CA ASN A 283 -37.11 18.14 -11.41
C ASN A 283 -37.79 16.97 -10.67
N GLN A 284 -37.49 15.72 -11.05
CA GLN A 284 -37.96 14.52 -10.35
C GLN A 284 -37.27 14.31 -8.99
N PHE A 285 -36.17 15.03 -8.74
CA PHE A 285 -35.38 14.96 -7.50
C PHE A 285 -35.43 16.29 -6.72
N ALA A 286 -36.29 17.22 -7.12
CA ALA A 286 -36.61 18.39 -6.31
C ALA A 286 -37.70 17.97 -5.31
N ALA A 287 -37.36 18.02 -4.02
CA ALA A 287 -38.33 17.86 -2.93
C ALA A 287 -39.04 19.19 -2.66
#